data_AF-A0A9E2BXJ6-F1
#
_entry.id   AF-A0A9E2BXJ6-F1
#
_cell.length_a   1.000
_cell.length_b   1.000
_cell.length_c   1.000
_cell.angle_alpha   90.00
_cell.angle_beta   90.00
_cell.angle_gamma   90.00
#
_symmetry.space_group_name_H-M   'P 1'
#
loop_
_entity.id
_entity.type
_entity.pdbx_description
1 polymer ?
#
loop_
_entity_poly.entity_id
_entity_poly.type
_entity_poly.pdbx_seq_one_letter_code
_entity_poly.pdbx_strand_id
1 'polypeptide(L)'
;MLNTDEKKPVFPLIFLHLEKAAGTTLRQIHKRQYGEENVHDYTQGPDAFKKIPAGVKVIQGHVQFSFFKQLPSPATWITILRDPVDRIISAYNYALDTPDHFVHQYALTRTIDKFVADGMYIWGENAQMKYLCGETDLPFGKSRQEHLDQALQHLQTHFSLVGTSARFDETLILLKRMLGWNMPFYIRENESSKRVRRKDLSAKTIAVLEDHHKFSRAVYNYALDRLETAIQQQDTTFYTEVEVFKLMNPQARPYLKNWTEDTNLSDLEKQIAHDTVYRLWGDEKHETADRVLNFMMLKYPNSVDLKNLEAAKYYHIGEIGKARQKFERLIEEHPTHPAPYTGYGELLWELGQKQNAFSQFIKALKLDQYHRQTVISCGRAFAAFNLHQDAQILYESYLQKNPRDGEVIYLKNFAG
;
A
#
# COMPACT_ATOMS: atom_id res chain seq x y z
N MET A 1 -2.78 19.07 15.82
CA MET A 1 -1.69 19.82 15.18
C MET A 1 -0.49 18.91 15.17
N LEU A 2 0.01 18.53 14.00
CA LEU A 2 1.13 17.60 13.85
C LEU A 2 2.40 18.28 14.37
N ASN A 3 3.15 17.56 15.21
CA ASN A 3 4.38 18.03 15.83
C ASN A 3 5.44 18.29 14.74
N THR A 4 5.74 19.55 14.45
CA THR A 4 6.56 19.98 13.29
C THR A 4 8.08 19.94 13.54
N ASP A 5 8.54 19.37 14.66
CA ASP A 5 9.96 19.34 15.02
C ASP A 5 10.69 18.03 14.64
N GLU A 6 10.05 17.12 13.89
CA GLU A 6 10.77 15.99 13.28
C GLU A 6 11.62 16.48 12.10
N LYS A 7 12.94 16.19 12.16
CA LYS A 7 13.90 16.49 11.08
C LYS A 7 13.33 16.03 9.74
N LYS A 8 13.06 17.00 8.85
CA LYS A 8 12.60 16.71 7.48
C LYS A 8 13.51 15.66 6.81
N PRO A 9 12.95 14.69 6.07
CA PRO A 9 13.75 13.68 5.41
C PRO A 9 14.71 14.33 4.42
N VAL A 10 15.91 13.76 4.33
CA VAL A 10 16.97 14.27 3.45
C VAL A 10 17.05 13.35 2.24
N PHE A 11 16.88 13.91 1.05
CA PHE A 11 16.92 13.15 -0.19
C PHE A 11 18.35 13.02 -0.74
N PRO A 12 18.68 11.87 -1.37
CA PRO A 12 17.77 10.78 -1.74
C PRO A 12 17.37 9.87 -0.57
N LEU A 13 16.20 9.23 -0.70
CA LEU A 13 15.79 8.10 0.12
C LEU A 13 16.52 6.85 -0.39
N ILE A 14 17.27 6.18 0.46
CA ILE A 14 17.96 4.94 0.16
C ILE A 14 17.21 3.79 0.82
N PHE A 15 16.59 2.94 0.00
CA PHE A 15 15.95 1.72 0.45
C PHE A 15 16.87 0.51 0.21
N LEU A 16 17.50 0.05 1.30
CA LEU A 16 18.26 -1.19 1.29
C LEU A 16 17.27 -2.37 1.26
N HIS A 17 17.04 -2.89 0.07
CA HIS A 17 16.08 -3.96 -0.18
C HIS A 17 16.72 -5.35 -0.02
N LEU A 18 16.27 -6.07 1.00
CA LEU A 18 16.59 -7.48 1.19
C LEU A 18 15.62 -8.38 0.44
N GLU A 19 16.15 -9.38 -0.25
CA GLU A 19 15.32 -10.37 -0.92
C GLU A 19 14.34 -11.06 0.04
N LYS A 20 13.09 -11.16 -0.42
CA LYS A 20 11.96 -11.82 0.26
C LYS A 20 11.53 -11.16 1.57
N ALA A 21 11.87 -9.88 1.78
CA ALA A 21 11.43 -9.05 2.91
C ALA A 21 10.46 -7.91 2.49
N ALA A 22 9.42 -8.26 1.71
CA ALA A 22 8.38 -7.33 1.23
C ALA A 22 8.85 -6.15 0.34
N GLY A 23 10.09 -6.15 -0.14
CA GLY A 23 10.59 -5.00 -0.89
C GLY A 23 10.06 -4.84 -2.30
N THR A 24 9.58 -5.88 -3.00
CA THR A 24 8.84 -5.67 -4.26
C THR A 24 7.64 -4.76 -4.05
N THR A 25 6.90 -4.97 -2.97
CA THR A 25 5.76 -4.12 -2.61
C THR A 25 6.18 -2.68 -2.34
N LEU A 26 7.21 -2.48 -1.51
CA LEU A 26 7.67 -1.13 -1.17
C LEU A 26 8.27 -0.40 -2.39
N ARG A 27 8.96 -1.11 -3.30
CA ARG A 27 9.45 -0.55 -4.56
C ARG A 27 8.32 0.02 -5.42
N GLN A 28 7.20 -0.70 -5.52
CA GLN A 28 6.01 -0.22 -6.23
C GLN A 28 5.31 0.93 -5.50
N ILE A 29 5.38 0.99 -4.16
CA ILE A 29 4.92 2.15 -3.40
C ILE A 29 5.79 3.38 -3.75
N HIS A 30 7.12 3.26 -3.74
CA HIS A 30 8.01 4.38 -4.08
C HIS A 30 7.74 4.93 -5.48
N LYS A 31 7.61 4.07 -6.49
CA LYS A 31 7.26 4.47 -7.86
C LYS A 31 5.98 5.30 -7.91
N ARG A 32 4.95 4.89 -7.15
CA ARG A 32 3.68 5.63 -7.09
C ARG A 32 3.79 6.96 -6.35
N GLN A 33 4.55 7.00 -5.25
CA GLN A 33 4.69 8.22 -4.42
C GLN A 33 5.57 9.28 -5.08
N TYR A 34 6.56 8.87 -5.88
CA TYR A 34 7.57 9.78 -6.42
C TYR A 34 7.56 9.90 -7.95
N GLY A 35 6.87 9.02 -8.68
CA GLY A 35 7.02 8.89 -10.14
C GLY A 35 8.19 7.99 -10.50
N GLU A 36 8.07 7.19 -11.56
CA GLU A 36 9.11 6.24 -11.96
C GLU A 36 10.42 6.93 -12.34
N GLU A 37 10.35 8.13 -12.91
CA GLU A 37 11.49 8.95 -13.30
C GLU A 37 12.33 9.44 -12.09
N ASN A 38 11.73 9.48 -10.91
CA ASN A 38 12.41 9.89 -9.67
C ASN A 38 12.91 8.69 -8.84
N VAL A 39 12.76 7.46 -9.35
CA VAL A 39 13.12 6.23 -8.65
C VAL A 39 14.17 5.46 -9.46
N HIS A 40 15.35 5.31 -8.88
CA HIS A 40 16.42 4.50 -9.46
C HIS A 40 16.41 3.08 -8.87
N ASP A 41 16.05 2.11 -9.71
CA ASP A 41 16.16 0.68 -9.41
C ASP A 41 17.59 0.18 -9.70
N TYR A 42 18.33 -0.13 -8.65
CA TYR A 42 19.68 -0.66 -8.73
C TYR A 42 19.66 -2.15 -9.12
N THR A 43 20.46 -2.52 -10.12
CA THR A 43 20.74 -3.90 -10.52
C THR A 43 22.18 -4.30 -10.16
N GLN A 44 22.37 -5.55 -9.76
CA GLN A 44 23.67 -6.07 -9.28
C GLN A 44 24.80 -5.86 -10.30
N GLY A 45 25.98 -5.42 -9.83
CA GLY A 45 27.22 -5.36 -10.61
C GLY A 45 28.23 -4.32 -10.11
N PRO A 46 29.55 -4.53 -10.30
CA PRO A 46 30.60 -3.63 -9.79
C PRO A 46 30.60 -2.22 -10.39
N ASP A 47 29.98 -2.01 -11.56
CA ASP A 47 29.86 -0.70 -12.22
C ASP A 47 28.51 -0.01 -12.03
N ALA A 48 27.57 -0.63 -11.31
CA ALA A 48 26.20 -0.14 -11.23
C ALA A 48 26.06 1.20 -10.47
N PHE A 49 27.03 1.58 -9.63
CA PHE A 49 27.06 2.88 -8.94
C PHE A 49 27.56 4.05 -9.79
N LYS A 50 28.20 3.79 -10.94
CA LYS A 50 28.77 4.84 -11.78
C LYS A 50 27.73 5.66 -12.56
N LYS A 51 26.43 5.32 -12.46
CA LYS A 51 25.34 5.90 -13.27
C LYS A 51 24.06 6.20 -12.48
N ILE A 52 24.14 6.58 -11.20
CA ILE A 52 22.96 7.11 -10.49
C ILE A 52 22.63 8.48 -11.12
N PRO A 53 21.44 8.67 -11.72
CA PRO A 53 21.09 9.94 -12.33
C PRO A 53 21.03 11.05 -11.27
N ALA A 54 21.50 12.25 -11.60
CA ALA A 54 21.37 13.39 -10.72
C ALA A 54 19.88 13.72 -10.50
N GLY A 55 19.50 14.06 -9.26
CA GLY A 55 18.15 14.51 -8.93
C GLY A 55 17.14 13.40 -8.61
N VAL A 56 17.51 12.11 -8.68
CA VAL A 56 16.60 11.03 -8.24
C VAL A 56 16.26 11.16 -6.76
N LYS A 57 15.00 10.92 -6.42
CA LYS A 57 14.51 11.00 -5.04
C LYS A 57 14.66 9.69 -4.29
N VAL A 58 14.59 8.55 -4.98
CA VAL A 58 14.71 7.23 -4.35
C VAL A 58 15.75 6.40 -5.06
N ILE A 59 16.61 5.75 -4.28
CA ILE A 59 17.54 4.72 -4.74
C ILE A 59 17.14 3.43 -4.02
N GLN A 60 16.83 2.39 -4.78
CA GLN A 60 16.33 1.13 -4.22
C GLN A 60 16.88 -0.08 -4.96
N GLY A 61 17.08 -1.18 -4.25
CA GLY A 61 17.55 -2.43 -4.86
C GLY A 61 18.33 -3.29 -3.89
N HIS A 62 18.84 -4.41 -4.39
CA HIS A 62 19.64 -5.37 -3.61
C HIS A 62 21.07 -4.85 -3.39
N VAL A 63 21.16 -3.69 -2.73
CA VAL A 63 22.41 -3.01 -2.42
C VAL A 63 22.95 -3.55 -1.09
N GLN A 64 24.20 -3.97 -1.09
CA GLN A 64 24.90 -4.37 0.14
C GLN A 64 25.39 -3.12 0.86
N PHE A 65 25.48 -3.18 2.19
CA PHE A 65 25.94 -2.01 2.95
C PHE A 65 27.38 -1.60 2.62
N SER A 66 28.24 -2.50 2.15
CA SER A 66 29.62 -2.17 1.73
C SER A 66 29.73 -1.04 0.71
N PHE A 67 28.67 -0.80 -0.07
CA PHE A 67 28.60 0.27 -1.06
C PHE A 67 28.11 1.62 -0.49
N PHE A 68 27.85 1.73 0.82
CA PHE A 68 27.28 2.94 1.42
C PHE A 68 28.12 4.20 1.14
N LYS A 69 29.45 4.07 1.09
CA LYS A 69 30.37 5.19 0.80
C LYS A 69 30.26 5.71 -0.63
N GLN A 70 29.65 4.94 -1.54
CA GLN A 70 29.46 5.30 -2.95
C GLN A 70 28.09 5.94 -3.20
N LEU A 71 27.19 5.90 -2.22
CA LEU A 71 25.86 6.49 -2.33
C LEU A 71 25.85 7.97 -1.92
N PRO A 72 24.93 8.78 -2.47
CA PRO A 72 24.81 10.19 -2.10
C PRO A 72 24.62 10.38 -0.59
N SER A 73 25.24 11.44 -0.05
CA SER A 73 25.14 11.84 1.35
C SER A 73 25.07 13.37 1.45
N PRO A 74 24.22 13.94 2.34
CA PRO A 74 23.33 13.25 3.28
C PRO A 74 22.15 12.56 2.59
N ALA A 75 21.61 11.51 3.23
CA ALA A 75 20.49 10.71 2.72
C ALA A 75 19.68 10.09 3.87
N THR A 76 18.39 9.82 3.62
CA THR A 76 17.53 9.07 4.53
C THR A 76 17.59 7.58 4.20
N TRP A 77 17.98 6.75 5.16
CA TRP A 77 18.13 5.31 4.95
C TRP A 77 17.00 4.52 5.60
N ILE A 78 16.42 3.61 4.83
CA ILE A 78 15.37 2.70 5.31
C ILE A 78 15.65 1.26 4.89
N THR A 79 15.18 0.32 5.69
CA THR A 79 15.16 -1.10 5.32
C THR A 79 13.96 -1.80 5.94
N ILE A 80 13.59 -2.96 5.40
CA ILE A 80 12.56 -3.83 5.96
C ILE A 80 13.18 -5.21 6.11
N LEU A 81 13.13 -5.74 7.33
CA LEU A 81 13.61 -7.07 7.65
C LEU A 81 12.45 -8.06 7.76
N ARG A 82 12.74 -9.35 7.66
CA ARG A 82 11.78 -10.43 7.85
C ARG A 82 12.32 -11.44 8.84
N ASP A 83 11.43 -12.12 9.56
CA ASP A 83 11.82 -13.28 10.35
C ASP A 83 12.69 -14.22 9.48
N PRO A 84 13.90 -14.60 9.92
CA PRO A 84 14.83 -15.32 9.06
C PRO A 84 14.28 -16.66 8.55
N VAL A 85 13.47 -17.35 9.36
CA VAL A 85 12.83 -18.63 9.00
C VAL A 85 11.73 -18.39 7.96
N ASP A 86 10.88 -17.38 8.15
CA ASP A 86 9.85 -17.05 7.16
C ASP A 86 10.45 -16.55 5.85
N ARG A 87 11.59 -15.85 5.90
CA ARG A 87 12.33 -15.39 4.73
C ARG A 87 12.86 -16.58 3.92
N ILE A 88 13.50 -17.55 4.56
CA ILE A 88 14.04 -18.72 3.85
C ILE A 88 12.92 -19.60 3.30
N ILE A 89 11.81 -19.77 4.01
CA ILE A 89 10.62 -20.47 3.48
C ILE A 89 10.07 -19.73 2.26
N SER A 90 9.94 -18.40 2.34
CA SER A 90 9.46 -17.59 1.22
C SER A 90 10.38 -17.70 0.00
N ALA A 91 11.67 -17.85 0.24
CA ALA A 91 12.63 -17.98 -0.83
C ALA A 91 12.69 -19.37 -1.45
N TYR A 92 12.58 -20.40 -0.61
CA TYR A 92 12.49 -21.78 -1.05
C TYR A 92 11.26 -22.00 -1.94
N ASN A 93 10.10 -21.48 -1.53
CA ASN A 93 8.90 -21.49 -2.39
C ASN A 93 9.12 -20.74 -3.71
N TYR A 94 9.78 -19.58 -3.68
CA TYR A 94 10.08 -18.83 -4.89
C TYR A 94 10.97 -19.63 -5.86
N ALA A 95 11.99 -20.31 -5.35
CA ALA A 95 12.81 -21.22 -6.16
C ALA A 95 11.99 -22.39 -6.73
N LEU A 96 11.05 -22.96 -5.96
CA LEU A 96 10.16 -24.03 -6.43
C LEU A 96 9.16 -23.57 -7.50
N ASP A 97 8.73 -22.31 -7.45
CA ASP A 97 7.70 -21.76 -8.33
C ASP A 97 8.27 -21.04 -9.57
N THR A 98 9.59 -20.86 -9.63
CA THR A 98 10.28 -20.16 -10.73
C THR A 98 11.18 -21.13 -11.50
N PRO A 99 10.71 -21.74 -12.61
CA PRO A 99 11.47 -22.73 -13.37
C PRO A 99 12.86 -22.27 -13.83
N ASP A 100 12.98 -20.99 -14.19
CA ASP A 100 14.23 -20.39 -14.69
C ASP A 100 15.21 -20.00 -13.57
N HIS A 101 14.84 -20.19 -12.31
CA HIS A 101 15.71 -19.87 -11.18
C HIS A 101 16.89 -20.85 -11.11
N PHE A 102 18.11 -20.36 -10.92
CA PHE A 102 19.34 -21.18 -11.00
C PHE A 102 19.39 -22.37 -10.03
N VAL A 103 18.69 -22.29 -8.88
CA VAL A 103 18.52 -23.39 -7.92
C VAL A 103 17.17 -24.11 -7.99
N HIS A 104 16.34 -23.89 -9.03
CA HIS A 104 15.02 -24.51 -9.17
C HIS A 104 15.11 -26.04 -9.15
N GLN A 105 15.94 -26.62 -10.03
CA GLN A 105 16.15 -28.06 -10.11
C GLN A 105 16.68 -28.64 -8.80
N TYR A 106 17.55 -27.90 -8.13
CA TYR A 106 18.09 -28.30 -6.84
C TYR A 106 16.99 -28.33 -5.76
N ALA A 107 16.18 -27.28 -5.67
CA ALA A 107 15.07 -27.16 -4.73
C ALA A 107 14.03 -28.29 -4.91
N LEU A 108 13.72 -28.70 -6.15
CA LEU A 108 12.77 -29.80 -6.42
C LEU A 108 13.21 -31.15 -5.84
N THR A 109 14.51 -31.35 -5.61
CA THR A 109 15.09 -32.64 -5.20
C THR A 109 15.51 -32.68 -3.72
N ARG A 110 15.20 -31.64 -2.95
CA ARG A 110 15.62 -31.50 -1.55
C ARG A 110 14.43 -31.17 -0.65
N THR A 111 14.57 -31.46 0.64
CA THR A 111 13.73 -30.85 1.67
C THR A 111 14.32 -29.49 2.06
N ILE A 112 13.52 -28.59 2.64
CA ILE A 112 14.00 -27.24 2.97
C ILE A 112 15.17 -27.24 3.96
N ASP A 113 15.21 -28.17 4.92
CA ASP A 113 16.33 -28.33 5.86
C ASP A 113 17.63 -28.70 5.12
N LYS A 114 17.58 -29.66 4.19
CA LYS A 114 18.75 -30.03 3.38
C LYS A 114 19.16 -28.90 2.44
N PHE A 115 18.19 -28.27 1.78
CA PHE A 115 18.43 -27.11 0.91
C PHE A 115 19.22 -26.00 1.60
N VAL A 116 18.93 -25.74 2.88
CA VAL A 116 19.62 -24.75 3.71
C VAL A 116 20.96 -25.27 4.22
N ALA A 117 21.02 -26.50 4.71
CA ALA A 117 22.25 -27.10 5.21
C ALA A 117 23.33 -27.22 4.11
N ASP A 118 22.92 -27.49 2.87
CA ASP A 118 23.80 -27.59 1.71
C ASP A 118 24.29 -26.21 1.21
N GLY A 119 23.81 -25.11 1.82
CA GLY A 119 24.23 -23.74 1.49
C GLY A 119 23.73 -23.23 0.14
N MET A 120 22.80 -23.94 -0.51
CA MET A 120 22.38 -23.72 -1.90
C MET A 120 21.29 -22.64 -2.06
N TYR A 121 21.33 -21.59 -1.25
CA TYR A 121 20.37 -20.49 -1.33
C TYR A 121 21.06 -19.14 -1.52
N ILE A 122 20.35 -18.19 -2.15
CA ILE A 122 20.77 -16.80 -2.35
C ILE A 122 21.24 -16.20 -1.01
N TRP A 123 22.56 -16.02 -0.92
CA TRP A 123 23.36 -15.53 0.22
C TRP A 123 23.49 -16.43 1.45
N GLY A 124 22.95 -17.64 1.40
CA GLY A 124 23.16 -18.70 2.40
C GLY A 124 22.77 -18.34 3.83
N GLU A 125 23.51 -18.91 4.79
CA GLU A 125 23.33 -18.63 6.22
C GLU A 125 23.38 -17.13 6.52
N ASN A 126 22.64 -16.68 7.54
CA ASN A 126 22.67 -15.31 8.03
C ASN A 126 22.60 -14.17 6.97
N ALA A 127 21.95 -14.38 5.83
CA ALA A 127 21.93 -13.42 4.72
C ALA A 127 21.56 -11.96 5.09
N GLN A 128 20.56 -11.74 5.95
CA GLN A 128 20.16 -10.38 6.34
C GLN A 128 21.28 -9.67 7.10
N MET A 129 21.94 -10.38 8.02
CA MET A 129 23.12 -9.86 8.72
C MET A 129 24.24 -9.55 7.72
N LYS A 130 24.56 -10.47 6.80
CA LYS A 130 25.63 -10.28 5.80
C LYS A 130 25.41 -9.05 4.92
N TYR A 131 24.18 -8.81 4.48
CA TYR A 131 23.83 -7.60 3.73
C TYR A 131 24.06 -6.32 4.51
N LEU A 132 23.71 -6.33 5.80
CA LEU A 132 23.77 -5.17 6.67
C LEU A 132 25.19 -4.88 7.16
N CYS A 133 26.01 -5.90 7.41
CA CYS A 133 27.44 -5.66 7.69
C CYS A 133 28.23 -5.32 6.42
N GLY A 134 27.73 -5.73 5.25
CA GLY A 134 28.35 -5.45 3.94
C GLY A 134 29.24 -6.58 3.40
N GLU A 135 29.19 -7.77 4.00
CA GLU A 135 30.01 -8.92 3.60
C GLU A 135 29.16 -10.09 3.07
N THR A 136 28.56 -9.92 1.89
CA THR A 136 27.68 -10.97 1.33
C THR A 136 28.42 -12.20 0.82
N ASP A 137 29.71 -12.06 0.51
CA ASP A 137 30.54 -13.14 -0.03
C ASP A 137 31.12 -14.05 1.07
N LEU A 138 30.75 -13.80 2.34
CA LEU A 138 31.14 -14.63 3.47
C LEU A 138 30.72 -16.09 3.25
N PRO A 139 31.67 -17.05 3.26
CA PRO A 139 31.35 -18.46 3.08
C PRO A 139 30.42 -18.98 4.17
N PHE A 140 29.73 -20.07 3.86
CA PHE A 140 28.91 -20.77 4.84
C PHE A 140 29.73 -21.23 6.06
N GLY A 141 29.15 -21.16 7.25
CA GLY A 141 29.79 -21.43 8.53
C GLY A 141 30.82 -20.39 8.97
N LYS A 142 30.98 -19.27 8.25
CA LYS A 142 31.98 -18.23 8.57
C LYS A 142 31.41 -16.98 9.20
N SER A 143 30.09 -16.90 9.42
CA SER A 143 29.49 -15.82 10.20
C SER A 143 30.01 -15.84 11.65
N ARG A 144 30.31 -14.67 12.21
CA ARG A 144 30.88 -14.47 13.56
C ARG A 144 30.19 -13.31 14.27
N GLN A 145 30.40 -13.20 15.58
CA GLN A 145 29.86 -12.12 16.41
C GLN A 145 30.24 -10.72 15.88
N GLU A 146 31.47 -10.53 15.41
CA GLU A 146 31.94 -9.25 14.85
C GLU A 146 31.06 -8.75 13.69
N HIS A 147 30.58 -9.65 12.83
CA HIS A 147 29.69 -9.28 11.73
C HIS A 147 28.29 -8.90 12.22
N LEU A 148 27.79 -9.56 13.27
CA LEU A 148 26.54 -9.16 13.93
C LEU A 148 26.71 -7.77 14.53
N ASP A 149 27.78 -7.53 15.28
CA ASP A 149 28.04 -6.24 15.94
C ASP A 149 28.11 -5.10 14.91
N GLN A 150 28.79 -5.33 13.78
CA GLN A 150 28.85 -4.38 12.68
C GLN A 150 27.48 -4.14 12.02
N ALA A 151 26.68 -5.18 11.77
CA ALA A 151 25.33 -5.03 11.22
C ALA A 151 24.43 -4.21 12.15
N LEU A 152 24.50 -4.46 13.46
CA LEU A 152 23.75 -3.70 14.48
C LEU A 152 24.22 -2.24 14.55
N GLN A 153 25.54 -2.02 14.50
CA GLN A 153 26.10 -0.67 14.45
C GLN A 153 25.58 0.10 13.24
N HIS A 154 25.59 -0.51 12.04
CA HIS A 154 25.10 0.16 10.84
C HIS A 154 23.60 0.49 10.94
N LEU A 155 22.78 -0.43 11.44
CA LEU A 155 21.36 -0.18 11.72
C LEU A 155 21.16 0.97 12.70
N GLN A 156 22.02 1.10 13.71
CA GLN A 156 21.94 2.16 14.71
C GLN A 156 22.34 3.53 14.14
N THR A 157 23.43 3.60 13.38
CA THR A 157 24.07 4.87 13.01
C THR A 157 23.58 5.46 11.69
N HIS A 158 23.05 4.64 10.77
CA HIS A 158 22.69 5.10 9.42
C HIS A 158 21.18 5.08 9.15
N PHE A 159 20.44 4.12 9.70
CA PHE A 159 19.02 3.93 9.34
C PHE A 159 18.09 4.83 10.14
N SER A 160 17.36 5.68 9.42
CA SER A 160 16.28 6.51 9.93
C SER A 160 15.08 5.66 10.36
N LEU A 161 14.77 4.60 9.62
CA LEU A 161 13.72 3.64 9.97
C LEU A 161 14.12 2.22 9.60
N VAL A 162 13.89 1.29 10.52
CA VAL A 162 14.07 -0.15 10.33
C VAL A 162 12.72 -0.83 10.56
N GLY A 163 12.07 -1.24 9.47
CA GLY A 163 10.77 -1.89 9.51
C GLY A 163 10.85 -3.41 9.53
N THR A 164 9.70 -4.06 9.74
CA THR A 164 9.60 -5.53 9.62
C THR A 164 8.40 -5.95 8.80
N SER A 165 8.52 -7.06 8.07
CA SER A 165 7.40 -7.60 7.29
C SER A 165 6.26 -8.15 8.17
N ALA A 166 6.53 -8.48 9.44
CA ALA A 166 5.52 -8.93 10.39
C ALA A 166 4.60 -7.78 10.85
N ARG A 167 5.10 -6.55 10.84
CA ARG A 167 4.37 -5.31 11.17
C ARG A 167 4.43 -4.33 10.00
N PHE A 168 4.10 -4.85 8.81
CA PHE A 168 4.28 -4.13 7.56
C PHE A 168 3.34 -2.92 7.47
N ASP A 169 2.09 -3.05 7.90
CA ASP A 169 1.13 -1.93 7.90
C ASP A 169 1.63 -0.79 8.80
N GLU A 170 2.09 -1.10 10.01
CA GLU A 170 2.65 -0.13 10.95
C GLU A 170 3.92 0.53 10.37
N THR A 171 4.80 -0.27 9.75
CA THR A 171 5.99 0.22 9.04
C THR A 171 5.62 1.21 7.94
N LEU A 172 4.59 0.90 7.15
CA LEU A 172 4.13 1.76 6.07
C LEU A 172 3.54 3.08 6.58
N ILE A 173 2.81 3.08 7.70
CA ILE A 173 2.28 4.31 8.30
C ILE A 173 3.39 5.17 8.90
N LEU A 174 4.42 4.58 9.50
CA LEU A 174 5.61 5.34 9.92
C LEU A 174 6.31 5.99 8.74
N LEU A 175 6.54 5.24 7.65
CA LEU A 175 7.12 5.78 6.42
C LEU A 175 6.26 6.92 5.86
N LYS A 176 4.93 6.76 5.86
CA LYS A 176 4.00 7.79 5.41
C LYS A 176 4.16 9.08 6.21
N ARG A 177 4.21 8.99 7.55
CA ARG A 177 4.39 10.15 8.42
C ARG A 177 5.76 10.80 8.21
N MET A 178 6.82 10.00 8.20
CA MET A 178 8.20 10.46 8.03
C MET A 178 8.44 11.14 6.67
N LEU A 179 7.80 10.66 5.61
CA LEU A 179 8.06 11.08 4.23
C LEU A 179 6.97 11.97 3.62
N GLY A 180 5.88 12.23 4.37
CA GLY A 180 4.75 13.03 3.90
C GLY A 180 3.96 12.37 2.75
N TRP A 181 3.91 11.04 2.72
CA TRP A 181 3.24 10.32 1.63
C TRP A 181 1.72 10.38 1.69
N ASN A 182 1.12 10.10 0.54
CA ASN A 182 -0.21 9.53 0.47
C ASN A 182 -0.22 8.10 1.07
N MET A 183 -1.39 7.61 1.48
CA MET A 183 -1.63 6.26 1.95
C MET A 183 -0.96 5.25 1.01
N PRO A 184 -0.01 4.46 1.52
CA PRO A 184 0.83 3.59 0.71
C PRO A 184 0.12 2.26 0.42
N PHE A 185 -1.03 2.31 -0.25
CA PHE A 185 -1.82 1.12 -0.54
C PHE A 185 -1.03 0.07 -1.32
N TYR A 186 -1.30 -1.20 -1.05
CA TYR A 186 -0.65 -2.32 -1.72
C TYR A 186 -1.55 -3.53 -1.85
N ILE A 187 -1.23 -4.37 -2.84
CA ILE A 187 -1.90 -5.65 -3.04
C ILE A 187 -1.25 -6.70 -2.14
N ARG A 188 -2.02 -7.28 -1.22
CA ARG A 188 -1.60 -8.45 -0.44
C ARG A 188 -1.60 -9.70 -1.33
N GLU A 189 -0.49 -10.43 -1.30
CA GLU A 189 -0.41 -11.79 -1.86
C GLU A 189 -1.02 -12.79 -0.89
N ASN A 190 -1.65 -13.84 -1.43
CA ASN A 190 -2.25 -14.88 -0.60
C ASN A 190 -1.18 -15.88 -0.15
N GLU A 191 -1.10 -16.16 1.15
CA GLU A 191 -0.18 -17.15 1.69
C GLU A 191 -0.68 -18.60 1.55
N SER A 192 -1.98 -18.81 1.34
CA SER A 192 -2.56 -20.15 1.27
C SER A 192 -2.18 -20.92 0.00
N SER A 193 -1.65 -20.24 -1.02
CA SER A 193 -1.21 -20.84 -2.28
C SER A 193 0.24 -21.34 -2.27
N LYS A 194 0.99 -21.15 -1.18
CA LYS A 194 2.42 -21.53 -1.10
C LYS A 194 2.57 -23.04 -0.89
N ARG A 195 3.54 -23.65 -1.57
CA ARG A 195 3.84 -25.11 -1.48
C ARG A 195 4.32 -25.54 -0.10
N VAL A 196 5.17 -24.72 0.53
CA VAL A 196 5.74 -24.96 1.85
C VAL A 196 5.34 -23.84 2.80
N ARG A 197 4.80 -24.19 3.97
CA ARG A 197 4.38 -23.23 4.99
C ARG A 197 5.05 -23.58 6.32
N ARG A 198 5.40 -22.55 7.11
CA ARG A 198 6.06 -22.73 8.41
C ARG A 198 5.31 -23.68 9.33
N LYS A 199 3.98 -23.58 9.37
CA LYS A 199 3.11 -24.42 10.20
C LYS A 199 3.15 -25.91 9.85
N ASP A 200 3.60 -26.27 8.64
CA ASP A 200 3.69 -27.65 8.17
C ASP A 200 5.09 -28.24 8.41
N LEU A 201 6.05 -27.45 8.90
CA LEU A 201 7.42 -27.91 9.15
C LEU A 201 7.54 -28.54 10.55
N SER A 202 8.35 -29.59 10.64
CA SER A 202 8.66 -30.22 11.93
C SER A 202 9.45 -29.27 12.84
N ALA A 203 9.31 -29.43 14.16
CA ALA A 203 10.10 -28.67 15.13
C ALA A 203 11.61 -28.84 14.92
N LYS A 204 12.06 -30.05 14.51
CA LYS A 204 13.46 -30.33 14.16
C LYS A 204 13.93 -29.50 12.97
N THR A 205 13.11 -29.43 11.91
CA THR A 205 13.40 -28.60 10.73
C THR A 205 13.50 -27.13 11.12
N ILE A 206 12.55 -26.62 11.90
CA ILE A 206 12.57 -25.23 12.38
C ILE A 206 13.85 -24.94 13.17
N ALA A 207 14.24 -25.83 14.10
CA ALA A 207 15.46 -25.66 14.89
C ALA A 207 16.73 -25.57 14.02
N VAL A 208 16.84 -26.38 12.96
CA VAL A 208 17.96 -26.29 12.00
C VAL A 208 17.97 -24.93 11.29
N LEU A 209 16.81 -24.49 10.80
CA LEU A 209 16.71 -23.18 10.15
C LEU A 209 17.07 -22.04 11.10
N GLU A 210 16.64 -22.12 12.36
CA GLU A 210 16.96 -21.11 13.38
C GLU A 210 18.45 -21.07 13.72
N ASP A 211 19.11 -22.22 13.87
CA ASP A 211 20.54 -22.29 14.19
C ASP A 211 21.42 -21.69 13.07
N HIS A 212 21.14 -22.06 11.82
CA HIS A 212 21.83 -21.52 10.64
C HIS A 212 21.58 -20.01 10.43
N HIS A 213 20.55 -19.45 11.06
CA HIS A 213 20.18 -18.04 10.92
C HIS A 213 20.20 -17.26 12.25
N LYS A 214 20.93 -17.75 13.26
CA LYS A 214 20.97 -17.15 14.60
C LYS A 214 21.39 -15.68 14.63
N PHE A 215 22.38 -15.28 13.82
CA PHE A 215 22.81 -13.88 13.77
C PHE A 215 21.78 -13.00 13.04
N SER A 216 21.20 -13.49 11.94
CA SER A 216 20.05 -12.81 11.31
C SER A 216 18.86 -12.67 12.25
N ARG A 217 18.64 -13.63 13.16
CA ARG A 217 17.56 -13.56 14.16
C ARG A 217 17.85 -12.47 15.20
N ALA A 218 19.09 -12.34 15.66
CA ALA A 218 19.49 -11.25 16.54
C ALA A 218 19.27 -9.87 15.88
N VAL A 219 19.67 -9.72 14.61
CA VAL A 219 19.40 -8.50 13.82
C VAL A 219 17.89 -8.24 13.69
N TYR A 220 17.09 -9.28 13.43
CA TYR A 220 15.64 -9.15 13.31
C TYR A 220 14.96 -8.73 14.62
N ASN A 221 15.39 -9.29 15.75
CA ASN A 221 14.90 -8.88 17.07
C ASN A 221 15.24 -7.41 17.36
N TYR A 222 16.47 -6.99 17.07
CA TYR A 222 16.85 -5.58 17.18
C TYR A 222 15.97 -4.66 16.32
N ALA A 223 15.62 -5.09 15.10
CA ALA A 223 14.69 -4.36 14.24
C ALA A 223 13.27 -4.28 14.83
N LEU A 224 12.77 -5.34 15.47
CA LEU A 224 11.48 -5.31 16.18
C LEU A 224 11.51 -4.27 17.32
N ASP A 225 12.57 -4.25 18.12
CA ASP A 225 12.72 -3.31 19.23
C ASP A 225 12.83 -1.86 18.73
N ARG A 226 13.59 -1.62 17.65
CA ARG A 226 13.68 -0.30 17.02
C ARG A 226 12.34 0.15 16.43
N LEU A 227 11.61 -0.75 15.79
CA LEU A 227 10.30 -0.46 15.24
C LEU A 227 9.31 -0.11 16.35
N GLU A 228 9.28 -0.88 17.43
CA GLU A 228 8.42 -0.61 18.59
C GLU A 228 8.76 0.75 19.22
N THR A 229 10.05 1.06 19.38
CA THR A 229 10.50 2.37 19.87
C THR A 229 10.00 3.50 18.96
N ALA A 230 10.11 3.35 17.64
CA ALA A 230 9.63 4.35 16.68
C ALA A 230 8.11 4.54 16.74
N ILE A 231 7.35 3.47 17.02
CA ILE A 231 5.89 3.53 17.20
C ILE A 231 5.52 4.23 18.51
N GLN A 232 6.23 3.94 19.61
CA GLN A 232 5.99 4.57 20.91
C GLN A 232 6.27 6.08 20.92
N GLN A 233 7.08 6.56 19.98
CA GLN A 233 7.34 7.99 19.76
C GLN A 233 6.21 8.70 18.99
N GLN A 234 5.28 7.96 18.38
CA GLN A 234 4.14 8.54 17.69
C GLN A 234 3.05 8.99 18.65
N ASP A 235 2.22 9.93 18.19
CA ASP A 235 1.03 10.35 18.94
C ASP A 235 -0.05 9.27 19.00
N THR A 236 -1.09 9.54 19.79
CA THR A 236 -2.22 8.63 20.02
C THR A 236 -3.03 8.32 18.74
N THR A 237 -2.83 9.07 17.66
CA THR A 237 -3.55 8.88 16.40
C THR A 237 -2.92 7.82 15.50
N PHE A 238 -1.70 7.35 15.80
CA PHE A 238 -0.97 6.40 14.96
C PHE A 238 -1.74 5.11 14.70
N TYR A 239 -2.26 4.47 15.74
CA TYR A 239 -3.00 3.22 15.57
C TYR A 239 -4.37 3.41 14.93
N THR A 240 -5.00 4.58 15.09
CA THR A 240 -6.20 4.95 14.33
C THR A 240 -5.89 5.03 12.83
N GLU A 241 -4.77 5.64 12.47
CA GLU A 241 -4.32 5.71 11.07
C GLU A 241 -4.00 4.33 10.49
N VAL A 242 -3.36 3.45 11.28
CA VAL A 242 -3.12 2.04 10.91
C VAL A 242 -4.44 1.28 10.71
N GLU A 243 -5.43 1.48 11.58
CA GLU A 243 -6.76 0.87 11.45
C GLU A 243 -7.46 1.34 10.18
N VAL A 244 -7.50 2.65 9.93
CA VAL A 244 -8.09 3.22 8.71
C VAL A 244 -7.40 2.69 7.46
N PHE A 245 -6.07 2.63 7.45
CA PHE A 245 -5.32 2.03 6.35
C PHE A 245 -5.70 0.56 6.12
N LYS A 246 -5.80 -0.25 7.18
CA LYS A 246 -6.20 -1.66 7.08
C LYS A 246 -7.61 -1.84 6.52
N LEU A 247 -8.54 -0.92 6.83
CA LEU A 247 -9.91 -0.92 6.31
C LEU A 247 -9.98 -0.54 4.83
N MET A 248 -9.14 0.40 4.40
CA MET A 248 -9.11 0.94 3.04
C MET A 248 -8.31 0.08 2.06
N ASN A 249 -7.20 -0.50 2.50
CA ASN A 249 -6.26 -1.20 1.62
C ASN A 249 -6.88 -2.34 0.78
N PRO A 250 -7.84 -3.15 1.29
CA PRO A 250 -8.53 -4.15 0.47
C PRO A 250 -9.28 -3.54 -0.73
N GLN A 251 -9.88 -2.35 -0.56
CA GLN A 251 -10.61 -1.65 -1.62
C GLN A 251 -9.67 -1.02 -2.66
N ALA A 252 -8.38 -0.85 -2.35
CA ALA A 252 -7.40 -0.31 -3.29
C ALA A 252 -7.08 -1.29 -4.44
N ARG A 253 -7.25 -2.61 -4.23
CA ARG A 253 -6.81 -3.65 -5.19
C ARG A 253 -7.22 -3.42 -6.66
N PRO A 254 -8.50 -3.14 -7.00
CA PRO A 254 -8.89 -2.89 -8.40
C PRO A 254 -8.16 -1.67 -8.99
N TYR A 255 -8.01 -0.60 -8.22
CA TYR A 255 -7.31 0.60 -8.65
C TYR A 255 -5.83 0.36 -8.89
N LEU A 256 -5.17 -0.38 -8.00
CA LEU A 256 -3.74 -0.65 -8.10
C LEU A 256 -3.38 -1.57 -9.28
N LYS A 257 -4.29 -2.47 -9.67
CA LYS A 257 -4.09 -3.31 -10.87
C LYS A 257 -4.11 -2.50 -12.17
N ASN A 258 -4.82 -1.38 -12.17
CA ASN A 258 -5.04 -0.55 -13.35
C ASN A 258 -4.27 0.78 -13.30
N TRP A 259 -3.39 0.95 -12.30
CA TRP A 259 -2.66 2.19 -12.03
C TRP A 259 -1.85 2.68 -13.24
N THR A 260 -1.75 4.01 -13.35
CA THR A 260 -0.92 4.74 -14.32
C THR A 260 -0.19 5.87 -13.62
N GLU A 261 0.90 6.35 -14.22
CA GLU A 261 1.65 7.51 -13.72
C GLU A 261 0.79 8.78 -13.65
N ASP A 262 -0.22 8.91 -14.51
CA ASP A 262 -1.19 10.03 -14.49
C ASP A 262 -2.19 9.98 -13.32
N THR A 263 -2.21 8.89 -12.54
CA THR A 263 -3.17 8.72 -11.44
C THR A 263 -2.85 9.69 -10.29
N ASN A 264 -3.75 10.64 -10.02
CA ASN A 264 -3.65 11.50 -8.85
C ASN A 264 -3.91 10.68 -7.57
N LEU A 265 -2.87 10.50 -6.75
CA LEU A 265 -2.96 9.70 -5.52
C LEU A 265 -3.94 10.28 -4.49
N SER A 266 -4.12 11.59 -4.44
CA SER A 266 -5.04 12.21 -3.48
C SER A 266 -6.50 11.93 -3.87
N ASP A 267 -6.81 11.95 -5.15
CA ASP A 267 -8.16 11.62 -5.64
C ASP A 267 -8.43 10.13 -5.54
N LEU A 268 -7.43 9.30 -5.85
CA LEU A 268 -7.49 7.86 -5.65
C LEU A 268 -7.80 7.48 -4.20
N GLU A 269 -7.14 8.12 -3.24
CA GLU A 269 -7.41 7.90 -1.82
C GLU A 269 -8.84 8.24 -1.40
N LYS A 270 -9.38 9.37 -1.88
CA LYS A 270 -10.76 9.77 -1.60
C LYS A 270 -11.74 8.77 -2.19
N GLN A 271 -11.46 8.28 -3.41
CA GLN A 271 -12.29 7.26 -4.04
C GLN A 271 -12.25 5.94 -3.25
N ILE A 272 -11.07 5.48 -2.83
CA ILE A 272 -10.93 4.28 -2.00
C ILE A 272 -11.65 4.46 -0.65
N ALA A 273 -11.59 5.66 -0.05
CA ALA A 273 -12.32 5.97 1.18
C ALA A 273 -13.83 5.88 0.98
N HIS A 274 -14.35 6.48 -0.09
CA HIS A 274 -15.75 6.42 -0.47
C HIS A 274 -16.24 4.96 -0.57
N ASP A 275 -15.56 4.13 -1.35
CA ASP A 275 -15.95 2.73 -1.53
C ASP A 275 -15.85 1.93 -0.22
N THR A 276 -14.84 2.24 0.60
CA THR A 276 -14.66 1.64 1.93
C THR A 276 -15.83 1.98 2.85
N VAL A 277 -16.26 3.24 2.87
CA VAL A 277 -17.36 3.74 3.70
C VAL A 277 -18.69 3.11 3.26
N TYR A 278 -19.00 3.12 1.95
CA TYR A 278 -20.23 2.50 1.44
C TYR A 278 -20.30 1.00 1.74
N ARG A 279 -19.18 0.28 1.57
CA ARG A 279 -19.11 -1.13 1.97
C ARG A 279 -19.38 -1.30 3.47
N LEU A 280 -18.77 -0.47 4.31
CA LEU A 280 -18.95 -0.56 5.77
C LEU A 280 -20.38 -0.25 6.19
N TRP A 281 -21.08 0.68 5.53
CA TRP A 281 -22.51 0.89 5.75
C TRP A 281 -23.36 -0.30 5.32
N GLY A 282 -23.04 -0.93 4.18
CA GLY A 282 -23.69 -2.18 3.75
C GLY A 282 -23.47 -3.34 4.71
N ASP A 283 -22.33 -3.35 5.41
CA ASP A 283 -22.01 -4.30 6.47
C ASP A 283 -22.58 -3.89 7.85
N GLU A 284 -23.39 -2.82 7.93
CA GLU A 284 -23.94 -2.22 9.18
C GLU A 284 -22.87 -1.74 10.19
N LYS A 285 -21.63 -1.52 9.75
CA LYS A 285 -20.50 -1.09 10.58
C LYS A 285 -20.37 0.44 10.63
N HIS A 286 -21.42 1.13 11.05
CA HIS A 286 -21.51 2.59 11.01
C HIS A 286 -20.39 3.31 11.76
N GLU A 287 -20.02 2.87 12.97
CA GLU A 287 -18.92 3.49 13.73
C GLU A 287 -17.56 3.35 13.03
N THR A 288 -17.34 2.23 12.34
CA THR A 288 -16.10 1.99 11.60
C THR A 288 -16.06 2.83 10.32
N ALA A 289 -17.21 3.01 9.67
CA ALA A 289 -17.36 3.93 8.54
C ALA A 289 -17.05 5.37 8.97
N ASP A 290 -17.55 5.80 10.14
CA ASP A 290 -17.29 7.13 10.70
C ASP A 290 -15.81 7.34 11.03
N ARG A 291 -15.11 6.31 11.53
CA ARG A 291 -13.66 6.39 11.74
C ARG A 291 -12.91 6.70 10.44
N VAL A 292 -13.22 5.99 9.36
CA VAL A 292 -12.60 6.22 8.04
C VAL A 292 -12.95 7.61 7.53
N LEU A 293 -14.23 7.98 7.56
CA LEU A 293 -14.71 9.27 7.06
C LEU A 293 -14.07 10.45 7.82
N ASN A 294 -14.08 10.41 9.15
CA ASN A 294 -13.51 11.46 9.98
C ASN A 294 -12.00 11.62 9.74
N PHE A 295 -11.27 10.51 9.61
CA PHE A 295 -9.84 10.56 9.26
C PHE A 295 -9.62 11.25 7.91
N MET A 296 -10.42 10.90 6.91
CA MET A 296 -10.29 11.47 5.56
C MET A 296 -10.69 12.95 5.53
N MET A 297 -11.71 13.36 6.29
CA MET A 297 -12.11 14.76 6.42
C MET A 297 -11.07 15.60 7.16
N LEU A 298 -10.34 15.02 8.13
CA LEU A 298 -9.22 15.70 8.77
C LEU A 298 -8.05 15.91 7.78
N LYS A 299 -7.78 14.92 6.92
CA LYS A 299 -6.74 15.03 5.88
C LYS A 299 -7.14 15.98 4.74
N TYR A 300 -8.42 15.99 4.36
CA TYR A 300 -8.96 16.76 3.24
C TYR A 300 -10.17 17.62 3.65
N PRO A 301 -9.98 18.64 4.52
CA PRO A 301 -11.08 19.41 5.12
C PRO A 301 -11.94 20.18 4.10
N ASN A 302 -11.39 20.44 2.91
CA ASN A 302 -12.05 21.19 1.84
C ASN A 302 -12.66 20.29 0.74
N SER A 303 -12.63 18.96 0.90
CA SER A 303 -13.23 18.06 -0.10
C SER A 303 -14.76 18.09 -0.01
N VAL A 304 -15.40 18.55 -1.08
CA VAL A 304 -16.86 18.53 -1.21
C VAL A 304 -17.38 17.09 -1.30
N ASP A 305 -16.64 16.18 -1.94
CA ASP A 305 -16.99 14.75 -2.02
C ASP A 305 -17.06 14.08 -0.65
N LEU A 306 -16.11 14.39 0.24
CA LEU A 306 -16.15 13.86 1.61
C LEU A 306 -17.27 14.48 2.45
N LYS A 307 -17.58 15.77 2.26
CA LYS A 307 -18.76 16.38 2.88
C LYS A 307 -20.07 15.79 2.35
N ASN A 308 -20.13 15.45 1.06
CA ASN A 308 -21.25 14.74 0.45
C ASN A 308 -21.42 13.36 1.09
N LEU A 309 -20.32 12.64 1.31
CA LEU A 309 -20.31 11.36 2.02
C LEU A 309 -20.75 11.52 3.49
N GLU A 310 -20.34 12.60 4.17
CA GLU A 310 -20.82 12.94 5.52
C GLU A 310 -22.33 13.20 5.56
N ALA A 311 -22.88 13.87 4.54
CA ALA A 311 -24.32 14.05 4.42
C ALA A 311 -25.05 12.72 4.21
N ALA A 312 -24.52 11.84 3.35
CA ALA A 312 -25.05 10.51 3.09
C ALA A 312 -25.10 9.63 4.35
N LYS A 313 -24.14 9.79 5.28
CA LYS A 313 -24.12 9.08 6.57
C LYS A 313 -25.47 9.12 7.28
N TYR A 314 -26.09 10.29 7.35
CA TYR A 314 -27.31 10.49 8.13
C TYR A 314 -28.46 9.64 7.63
N TYR A 315 -28.50 9.32 6.34
CA TYR A 315 -29.45 8.36 5.79
C TYR A 315 -29.17 6.94 6.30
N HIS A 316 -27.91 6.51 6.27
CA HIS A 316 -27.50 5.17 6.71
C HIS A 316 -27.71 4.92 8.21
N ILE A 317 -27.76 5.97 9.03
CA ILE A 317 -28.09 5.86 10.47
C ILE A 317 -29.58 6.16 10.78
N GLY A 318 -30.42 6.30 9.75
CA GLY A 318 -31.88 6.50 9.89
C GLY A 318 -32.33 7.95 10.12
N GLU A 319 -31.42 8.92 10.22
CA GLU A 319 -31.72 10.35 10.39
C GLU A 319 -32.05 11.04 9.04
N ILE A 320 -33.06 10.56 8.33
CA ILE A 320 -33.41 11.00 6.96
C ILE A 320 -33.62 12.51 6.85
N GLY A 321 -34.33 13.12 7.82
CA GLY A 321 -34.58 14.57 7.83
C GLY A 321 -33.29 15.39 7.90
N LYS A 322 -32.31 14.92 8.66
CA LYS A 322 -31.01 15.57 8.78
C LYS A 322 -30.15 15.35 7.54
N ALA A 323 -30.23 14.17 6.92
CA ALA A 323 -29.59 13.90 5.64
C ALA A 323 -30.03 14.91 4.57
N ARG A 324 -31.36 15.12 4.45
CA ARG A 324 -31.93 16.13 3.55
C ARG A 324 -31.40 17.54 3.83
N GLN A 325 -31.47 17.99 5.08
CA GLN A 325 -30.97 19.31 5.48
C GLN A 325 -29.47 19.49 5.15
N LYS A 326 -28.67 18.44 5.37
CA LYS A 326 -27.23 18.46 5.08
C LYS A 326 -26.95 18.56 3.59
N PHE A 327 -27.67 17.81 2.74
CA PHE A 327 -27.53 17.92 1.29
C PHE A 327 -27.99 19.28 0.75
N GLU A 328 -29.13 19.79 1.20
CA GLU A 328 -29.67 21.10 0.78
C GLU A 328 -28.66 22.21 1.10
N ARG A 329 -28.13 22.22 2.33
CA ARG A 329 -27.07 23.16 2.71
C ARG A 329 -25.81 23.00 1.87
N LEU A 330 -25.38 21.77 1.58
CA LEU A 330 -24.17 21.53 0.79
C LEU A 330 -24.35 22.00 -0.67
N ILE A 331 -25.55 21.90 -1.22
CA ILE A 331 -25.92 22.44 -2.53
C ILE A 331 -25.88 23.98 -2.51
N GLU A 332 -26.38 24.63 -1.45
CA GLU A 332 -26.32 26.09 -1.30
C GLU A 332 -24.88 26.60 -1.18
N GLU A 333 -24.04 25.90 -0.42
CA GLU A 333 -22.63 26.25 -0.23
C GLU A 333 -21.78 25.98 -1.49
N HIS A 334 -22.12 24.96 -2.27
CA HIS A 334 -21.36 24.51 -3.44
C HIS A 334 -22.24 24.27 -4.68
N PRO A 335 -22.92 25.31 -5.20
CA PRO A 335 -23.96 25.17 -6.22
C PRO A 335 -23.44 24.69 -7.58
N THR A 336 -22.13 24.80 -7.82
CA THR A 336 -21.45 24.40 -9.05
C THR A 336 -20.71 23.07 -8.94
N HIS A 337 -20.73 22.40 -7.79
CA HIS A 337 -20.09 21.10 -7.61
C HIS A 337 -21.09 19.96 -7.89
N PRO A 338 -20.74 18.89 -8.63
CA PRO A 338 -21.67 17.82 -9.00
C PRO A 338 -22.05 16.88 -7.83
N ALA A 339 -21.12 16.62 -6.91
CA ALA A 339 -21.30 15.63 -5.85
C ALA A 339 -22.54 15.85 -4.96
N PRO A 340 -22.84 17.05 -4.42
CA PRO A 340 -24.02 17.28 -3.57
C PRO A 340 -25.35 16.95 -4.26
N TYR A 341 -25.46 17.25 -5.55
CA TYR A 341 -26.65 16.90 -6.35
C TYR A 341 -26.73 15.39 -6.58
N THR A 342 -25.60 14.72 -6.75
CA THR A 342 -25.55 13.26 -6.89
C THR A 342 -25.96 12.57 -5.60
N GLY A 343 -25.39 12.96 -4.46
CA GLY A 343 -25.76 12.39 -3.16
C GLY A 343 -27.21 12.67 -2.77
N TYR A 344 -27.72 13.88 -3.08
CA TYR A 344 -29.15 14.17 -2.84
C TYR A 344 -30.06 13.38 -3.77
N GLY A 345 -29.67 13.20 -5.03
CA GLY A 345 -30.36 12.32 -5.97
C GLY A 345 -30.43 10.88 -5.49
N GLU A 346 -29.32 10.33 -4.97
CA GLU A 346 -29.28 8.99 -4.37
C GLU A 346 -30.21 8.89 -3.16
N LEU A 347 -30.20 9.87 -2.26
CA LEU A 347 -31.15 9.91 -1.14
C LEU A 347 -32.62 9.89 -1.62
N LEU A 348 -32.96 10.74 -2.59
CA LEU A 348 -34.32 10.80 -3.14
C LEU A 348 -34.72 9.50 -3.85
N TRP A 349 -33.75 8.84 -4.48
CA TRP A 349 -33.94 7.55 -5.14
C TRP A 349 -34.34 6.48 -4.12
N GLU A 350 -33.59 6.37 -3.03
CA GLU A 350 -33.87 5.44 -1.93
C GLU A 350 -35.21 5.72 -1.24
N LEU A 351 -35.65 6.98 -1.20
CA LEU A 351 -36.97 7.37 -0.70
C LEU A 351 -38.12 7.13 -1.70
N GLY A 352 -37.84 6.55 -2.87
CA GLY A 352 -38.83 6.27 -3.92
C GLY A 352 -39.24 7.48 -4.76
N GLN A 353 -38.62 8.65 -4.54
CA GLN A 353 -38.91 9.88 -5.28
C GLN A 353 -38.13 9.93 -6.60
N LYS A 354 -38.32 8.92 -7.46
CA LYS A 354 -37.47 8.65 -8.63
C LYS A 354 -37.41 9.82 -9.62
N GLN A 355 -38.51 10.53 -9.87
CA GLN A 355 -38.50 11.70 -10.77
C GLN A 355 -37.65 12.85 -10.20
N ASN A 356 -37.76 13.12 -8.90
CA ASN A 356 -36.97 14.16 -8.23
C ASN A 356 -35.48 13.78 -8.23
N ALA A 357 -35.17 12.51 -7.95
CA ALA A 357 -33.81 11.98 -8.04
C ALA A 357 -33.21 12.18 -9.43
N PHE A 358 -33.96 11.81 -10.47
CA PHE A 358 -33.54 11.98 -11.87
C PHE A 358 -33.23 13.44 -12.20
N SER A 359 -34.05 14.39 -11.73
CA SER A 359 -33.77 15.83 -11.90
C SER A 359 -32.44 16.25 -11.28
N GLN A 360 -32.12 15.76 -10.07
CA GLN A 360 -30.83 16.02 -9.42
C GLN A 360 -29.66 15.40 -10.18
N PHE A 361 -29.80 14.16 -10.65
CA PHE A 361 -28.80 13.46 -11.46
C PHE A 361 -28.48 14.21 -12.76
N ILE A 362 -29.50 14.66 -13.50
CA ILE A 362 -29.30 15.47 -14.71
C ILE A 362 -28.59 16.79 -14.39
N LYS A 363 -28.92 17.42 -13.25
CA LYS A 363 -28.24 18.65 -12.83
C LYS A 363 -26.77 18.38 -12.52
N ALA A 364 -26.45 17.30 -11.80
CA ALA A 364 -25.08 16.90 -11.52
C ALA A 364 -24.28 16.64 -12.81
N LEU A 365 -24.86 15.90 -13.76
CA LEU A 365 -24.21 15.56 -15.02
C LEU A 365 -23.92 16.79 -15.90
N LYS A 366 -24.79 17.82 -15.84
CA LYS A 366 -24.56 19.11 -16.52
C LYS A 366 -23.42 19.92 -15.93
N LEU A 367 -23.13 19.75 -14.63
CA LEU A 367 -22.04 20.45 -13.96
C LEU A 367 -20.70 19.78 -14.27
N ASP A 368 -20.65 18.45 -14.21
CA ASP A 368 -19.49 17.67 -14.63
C ASP A 368 -19.91 16.30 -15.16
N GLN A 369 -19.74 16.11 -16.47
CA GLN A 369 -20.07 14.85 -17.15
C GLN A 369 -19.04 13.75 -16.94
N TYR A 370 -17.92 14.04 -16.28
CA TYR A 370 -16.83 13.10 -15.99
C TYR A 370 -16.65 12.84 -14.50
N HIS A 371 -17.48 13.41 -13.64
CA HIS A 371 -17.48 13.08 -12.22
C HIS A 371 -17.93 11.63 -12.02
N ARG A 372 -17.01 10.77 -11.55
CA ARG A 372 -17.18 9.31 -11.50
C ARG A 372 -18.49 8.88 -10.85
N GLN A 373 -18.77 9.36 -9.64
CA GLN A 373 -19.98 8.95 -8.91
C GLN A 373 -21.26 9.42 -9.62
N THR A 374 -21.22 10.61 -10.23
CA THR A 374 -22.36 11.12 -11.02
C THR A 374 -22.65 10.22 -12.21
N VAL A 375 -21.61 9.82 -12.95
CA VAL A 375 -21.74 8.92 -14.10
C VAL A 375 -22.36 7.58 -13.69
N ILE A 376 -21.88 6.98 -12.60
CA ILE A 376 -22.40 5.72 -12.08
C ILE A 376 -23.88 5.85 -11.68
N SER A 377 -24.22 6.86 -10.89
CA SER A 377 -25.58 7.03 -10.37
C SER A 377 -26.57 7.42 -11.47
N CYS A 378 -26.17 8.28 -12.41
CA CYS A 378 -26.99 8.59 -13.60
C CYS A 378 -27.18 7.38 -14.50
N GLY A 379 -26.13 6.62 -14.80
CA GLY A 379 -26.21 5.45 -15.66
C GLY A 379 -27.09 4.34 -15.07
N ARG A 380 -27.02 4.12 -13.74
CA ARG A 380 -27.94 3.21 -13.03
C ARG A 380 -29.39 3.71 -13.09
N ALA A 381 -29.61 5.00 -12.91
CA ALA A 381 -30.93 5.60 -13.02
C ALA A 381 -31.49 5.45 -14.46
N PHE A 382 -30.69 5.71 -15.50
CA PHE A 382 -31.09 5.54 -16.90
C PHE A 382 -31.52 4.10 -17.19
N ALA A 383 -30.70 3.12 -16.78
CA ALA A 383 -31.06 1.71 -16.92
C ALA A 383 -32.38 1.36 -16.20
N ALA A 384 -32.61 1.90 -15.00
CA ALA A 384 -33.85 1.67 -14.25
C ALA A 384 -35.09 2.34 -14.87
N PHE A 385 -34.92 3.30 -15.78
CA PHE A 385 -35.99 3.89 -16.59
C PHE A 385 -36.09 3.26 -18.00
N ASN A 386 -35.44 2.12 -18.23
CA ASN A 386 -35.32 1.43 -19.53
C ASN A 386 -34.63 2.28 -20.63
N LEU A 387 -33.83 3.27 -20.24
CA LEU A 387 -33.01 4.10 -21.13
C LEU A 387 -31.62 3.46 -21.31
N HIS A 388 -31.60 2.22 -21.78
CA HIS A 388 -30.39 1.38 -21.87
C HIS A 388 -29.32 1.98 -22.80
N GLN A 389 -29.73 2.49 -23.96
CA GLN A 389 -28.82 3.14 -24.91
C GLN A 389 -28.16 4.39 -24.30
N ASP A 390 -28.94 5.22 -23.60
CA ASP A 390 -28.41 6.44 -22.96
C ASP A 390 -27.41 6.10 -21.85
N ALA A 391 -27.67 5.04 -21.07
CA ALA A 391 -26.74 4.56 -20.05
C ALA A 391 -25.42 4.10 -20.68
N GLN A 392 -25.46 3.33 -21.77
CA GLN A 392 -24.26 2.88 -22.48
C GLN A 392 -23.44 4.05 -23.05
N ILE A 393 -24.11 5.02 -23.68
CA ILE A 393 -23.46 6.23 -24.23
C ILE A 393 -22.77 7.03 -23.12
N LEU A 394 -23.44 7.20 -21.98
CA LEU A 394 -22.88 7.90 -20.83
C LEU A 394 -21.61 7.20 -20.31
N TYR A 395 -21.67 5.90 -20.09
CA TYR A 395 -20.50 5.15 -19.65
C TYR A 395 -19.36 5.15 -20.67
N GLU A 396 -19.68 5.02 -21.96
CA GLU A 396 -18.70 5.07 -23.03
C GLU A 396 -17.98 6.43 -23.09
N SER A 397 -18.72 7.54 -22.99
CA SER A 397 -18.15 8.89 -22.94
C SER A 397 -17.20 9.06 -21.76
N TYR A 398 -17.57 8.59 -20.56
CA TYR A 398 -16.70 8.63 -19.39
C TYR A 398 -15.43 7.79 -19.57
N LEU A 399 -15.55 6.58 -20.13
CA LEU A 399 -14.44 5.66 -20.34
C LEU A 399 -13.45 6.14 -21.39
N GLN A 400 -13.81 7.08 -22.28
CA GLN A 400 -12.83 7.72 -23.18
C GLN A 400 -11.74 8.47 -22.39
N LYS A 401 -12.09 9.06 -21.25
CA LYS A 401 -11.13 9.73 -20.35
C LYS A 401 -10.62 8.84 -19.24
N ASN A 402 -11.40 7.83 -18.85
CA ASN A 402 -11.09 6.91 -17.76
C ASN A 402 -11.12 5.45 -18.22
N PRO A 403 -10.27 5.04 -19.20
CA PRO A 403 -10.42 3.78 -19.93
C PRO A 403 -10.20 2.51 -19.09
N ARG A 404 -9.80 2.66 -17.82
CA ARG A 404 -9.49 1.55 -16.91
C ARG A 404 -10.38 1.50 -15.67
N ASP A 405 -11.47 2.27 -15.64
CA ASP A 405 -12.44 2.19 -14.55
C ASP A 405 -13.23 0.88 -14.66
N GLY A 406 -12.78 -0.14 -13.94
CA GLY A 406 -13.32 -1.50 -14.04
C GLY A 406 -14.79 -1.60 -13.66
N GLU A 407 -15.27 -0.78 -12.73
CA GLU A 407 -16.69 -0.76 -12.36
C GLU A 407 -17.53 -0.17 -13.49
N VAL A 408 -17.09 0.93 -14.10
CA VAL A 408 -17.83 1.54 -15.21
C VAL A 408 -17.79 0.66 -16.46
N ILE A 409 -16.68 -0.03 -16.72
CA ILE A 409 -16.59 -1.07 -17.77
C ILE A 409 -17.62 -2.18 -17.52
N TYR A 410 -17.71 -2.66 -16.27
CA TYR A 410 -18.72 -3.64 -15.89
C TYR A 410 -20.12 -3.07 -16.13
N LEU A 411 -20.47 -1.92 -15.55
CA LEU A 411 -21.80 -1.32 -15.68
C LEU A 411 -22.20 -1.07 -17.14
N LYS A 412 -21.27 -0.65 -18.02
CA LYS A 412 -21.51 -0.53 -19.46
C LYS A 412 -21.96 -1.84 -20.08
N ASN A 413 -21.27 -2.94 -19.78
CA ASN A 413 -21.55 -4.26 -20.35
C ASN A 413 -22.89 -4.85 -19.88
N PHE A 414 -23.38 -4.44 -18.70
CA PHE A 414 -24.65 -4.90 -18.12
C PHE A 414 -25.81 -3.91 -18.34
N ALA A 415 -25.55 -2.74 -18.95
CA ALA A 415 -26.58 -1.74 -19.22
C ALA A 415 -27.43 -2.05 -20.46
N GLY A 416 -27.04 -3.04 -21.27
CA GLY A 416 -27.69 -3.40 -22.55
C GLY A 416 -28.80 -4.45 -22.45
#